data_AF-A0A924Y1L1-F1
#
_entry.id   AF-A0A924Y1L1-F1
#
_cell.length_a   1.000
_cell.length_b   1.000
_cell.length_c   1.000
_cell.angle_alpha   90.00
_cell.angle_beta   90.00
_cell.angle_gamma   90.00
#
_symmetry.space_group_name_H-M   'P 1'
#
loop_
_entity.id
_entity.type
_entity.pdbx_description
1 polymer ?
#
loop_
_entity_poly.entity_id
_entity_poly.type
_entity_poly.pdbx_seq_one_letter_code
_entity_poly.pdbx_strand_id
1 'polypeptide(L)'
;DFVVGCGMLVRRDVWETVGFFDERFFLYYEDSDLCFRAARAGYWCVTVPSVRLYHRVSRSTSADSEQTLYYMRRNALLFLQKNGSFAGRAAALADDVRLLCVWKGKGDTRRTRILAMAVGDYFARRFGRKNAPFR
;
A
#
# COMPACT_ATOMS: atom_id res chain seq x y z
N ASP A 1 -13.22 3.60 5.20
CA ASP A 1 -12.78 2.64 6.24
C ASP A 1 -12.29 1.36 5.61
N PHE A 2 -11.37 0.65 6.27
CA PHE A 2 -10.84 -0.63 5.84
C PHE A 2 -10.56 -1.54 7.04
N VAL A 3 -10.49 -2.84 6.79
CA VAL A 3 -10.07 -3.86 7.76
C VAL A 3 -8.74 -4.48 7.32
N VAL A 4 -7.89 -4.85 8.26
CA VAL A 4 -6.55 -5.38 7.98
C VAL A 4 -6.64 -6.81 7.45
N GLY A 5 -5.94 -7.10 6.36
CA GLY A 5 -5.97 -8.41 5.70
C GLY A 5 -5.52 -9.61 6.55
N CYS A 6 -4.74 -9.40 7.62
CA CYS A 6 -4.19 -10.48 8.45
C CYS A 6 -5.24 -11.26 9.28
N GLY A 7 -6.48 -10.80 9.30
CA GLY A 7 -7.59 -11.40 10.05
C GLY A 7 -8.94 -11.11 9.42
N MET A 8 -9.03 -11.17 8.09
CA MET A 8 -10.22 -10.81 7.33
C MET A 8 -11.04 -12.04 6.93
N LEU A 9 -12.36 -11.96 7.08
CA LEU A 9 -13.31 -12.88 6.47
C LEU A 9 -14.13 -12.10 5.44
N VAL A 10 -14.25 -12.64 4.23
CA VAL A 10 -14.95 -12.00 3.11
C VAL A 10 -16.00 -12.95 2.57
N ARG A 11 -17.24 -12.49 2.45
CA ARG A 11 -18.33 -13.28 1.88
C ARG A 11 -18.05 -13.57 0.40
N ARG A 12 -18.49 -14.73 -0.08
CA ARG A 12 -18.29 -15.14 -1.49
C ARG A 12 -18.84 -14.11 -2.49
N ASP A 13 -20.05 -13.61 -2.24
CA ASP A 13 -20.71 -12.65 -3.12
C ASP A 13 -19.94 -11.33 -3.26
N VAL A 14 -19.19 -10.93 -2.23
CA VAL A 14 -18.28 -9.78 -2.33
C VAL A 14 -17.19 -10.06 -3.36
N TRP A 15 -16.56 -11.24 -3.34
CA TRP A 15 -15.54 -11.60 -4.34
C TRP A 15 -16.08 -11.65 -5.76
N GLU A 16 -17.28 -12.22 -5.92
CA GLU A 16 -17.97 -12.28 -7.22
C GLU A 16 -18.32 -10.89 -7.74
N THR A 17 -18.65 -9.95 -6.84
CA THR A 17 -19.05 -8.58 -7.20
C THR A 17 -17.87 -7.66 -7.50
N VAL A 18 -16.85 -7.64 -6.62
CA VAL A 18 -15.76 -6.64 -6.71
C VAL A 18 -14.43 -7.21 -7.20
N GLY A 19 -14.31 -8.52 -7.32
CA GLY A 19 -13.08 -9.22 -7.66
C GLY A 19 -12.10 -9.37 -6.48
N PHE A 20 -11.06 -10.17 -6.70
CA PHE A 20 -10.05 -10.51 -5.70
C PHE A 20 -9.10 -9.34 -5.35
N PHE A 21 -8.02 -9.65 -4.63
CA PHE A 21 -6.92 -8.69 -4.43
C PHE A 21 -6.28 -8.31 -5.76
N ASP A 22 -5.88 -7.05 -5.87
CA ASP A 22 -5.17 -6.57 -7.03
C ASP A 22 -3.67 -6.83 -6.87
N GLU A 23 -3.17 -7.82 -7.62
CA GLU A 23 -1.79 -8.30 -7.55
C GLU A 23 -0.74 -7.22 -7.83
N ARG A 24 -1.12 -6.10 -8.44
CA ARG A 24 -0.25 -4.94 -8.66
C ARG A 24 0.26 -4.36 -7.34
N PHE A 25 -0.49 -4.49 -6.24
CA PHE A 25 -0.04 -4.06 -4.93
C PHE A 25 1.05 -4.99 -4.38
N PHE A 26 0.84 -6.30 -4.47
CA PHE A 26 1.62 -7.37 -3.82
C PHE A 26 1.64 -7.29 -2.28
N LEU A 27 2.03 -6.15 -1.70
CA LEU A 27 2.09 -5.90 -0.26
C LEU A 27 1.76 -4.43 0.04
N TYR A 28 0.95 -4.20 1.07
CA TYR A 28 0.37 -2.90 1.46
C TYR A 28 -0.61 -2.33 0.42
N TYR A 29 -1.73 -1.81 0.92
CA TYR A 29 -2.87 -1.24 0.19
C TYR A 29 -3.74 -2.23 -0.59
N GLU A 30 -3.39 -3.51 -0.68
CA GLU A 30 -4.24 -4.53 -1.32
C GLU A 30 -5.57 -4.74 -0.59
N ASP A 31 -5.52 -4.74 0.75
CA ASP A 31 -6.69 -4.87 1.62
C ASP A 31 -7.52 -3.59 1.63
N SER A 32 -6.86 -2.44 1.64
CA SER A 32 -7.47 -1.12 1.58
C SER A 32 -8.19 -0.91 0.24
N ASP A 33 -7.59 -1.33 -0.87
CA ASP A 33 -8.22 -1.34 -2.20
C ASP A 33 -9.45 -2.24 -2.25
N LEU A 34 -9.35 -3.46 -1.70
CA LEU A 34 -10.49 -4.37 -1.61
C LEU A 34 -11.63 -3.77 -0.80
N CYS A 35 -11.35 -3.24 0.39
CA CYS A 35 -12.35 -2.61 1.25
C CYS A 35 -13.00 -1.40 0.57
N PHE A 36 -12.21 -0.59 -0.13
CA PHE A 36 -12.72 0.57 -0.86
C PHE A 36 -13.66 0.15 -2.00
N ARG A 37 -13.29 -0.88 -2.77
CA ARG A 37 -14.16 -1.43 -3.83
C ARG A 37 -15.44 -2.04 -3.25
N ALA A 38 -15.33 -2.81 -2.17
CA ALA A 38 -16.48 -3.40 -1.47
C ALA A 38 -17.45 -2.31 -0.98
N ALA A 39 -16.93 -1.25 -0.35
CA ALA A 39 -17.73 -0.10 0.11
C ALA A 39 -18.46 0.60 -1.05
N ARG A 40 -17.77 0.81 -2.19
CA ARG A 40 -18.39 1.38 -3.39
C ARG A 40 -19.48 0.50 -4.01
N ALA A 41 -19.44 -0.81 -3.75
CA ALA A 41 -20.48 -1.76 -4.14
C ALA A 41 -21.59 -1.91 -3.08
N GLY A 42 -21.58 -1.11 -2.00
CA GLY A 42 -22.62 -1.12 -0.96
C GLY A 42 -22.37 -2.10 0.18
N TYR A 43 -21.21 -2.76 0.22
CA TYR A 43 -20.84 -3.65 1.33
C TYR A 43 -20.19 -2.88 2.49
N TRP A 44 -20.29 -3.45 3.69
CA TRP A 44 -19.78 -2.84 4.91
C TRP A 44 -18.53 -3.58 5.39
N CYS A 45 -17.50 -2.83 5.80
CA CYS A 45 -16.34 -3.37 6.48
C CYS A 45 -16.55 -3.23 7.99
N VAL A 46 -16.65 -4.35 8.70
CA VAL A 46 -16.95 -4.38 10.13
C VAL A 46 -15.84 -5.08 10.89
N THR A 47 -15.40 -4.49 12.01
CA THR A 47 -14.48 -5.12 12.96
C THR A 47 -15.28 -5.73 14.11
N VAL A 48 -14.97 -6.97 14.47
CA VAL A 48 -15.63 -7.67 15.58
C VAL A 48 -14.71 -7.63 16.82
N PRO A 49 -14.92 -6.71 17.78
CA PRO A 49 -13.96 -6.46 18.86
C PRO A 49 -13.83 -7.62 19.86
N SER A 50 -14.80 -8.54 19.89
CA SER A 50 -14.75 -9.74 20.74
C SER A 50 -13.80 -10.81 20.19
N VAL A 51 -13.45 -10.77 18.91
CA VAL A 51 -12.53 -11.72 18.28
C VAL A 51 -11.10 -11.22 18.41
N ARG A 52 -10.21 -12.07 18.93
CA ARG A 52 -8.79 -11.76 19.08
C ARG A 52 -7.95 -12.68 18.20
N LEU A 53 -7.08 -12.08 17.39
CA LEU A 53 -6.09 -12.76 16.57
C LEU A 53 -4.71 -12.21 16.91
N TYR A 54 -3.75 -13.10 17.15
CA TYR A 54 -2.37 -12.71 17.42
C TYR A 54 -1.56 -12.74 16.12
N HIS A 55 -1.25 -11.55 15.62
CA HIS A 55 -0.36 -11.41 14.46
C HIS A 55 1.04 -10.99 14.93
N ARG A 56 2.08 -11.73 14.50
CA ARG A 56 3.47 -11.33 14.75
C ARG A 56 3.87 -10.24 13.74
N VAL A 57 3.45 -9.02 14.04
CA VAL A 57 3.71 -7.83 13.22
C VAL A 57 5.21 -7.71 12.92
N SER A 58 5.52 -7.41 11.67
CA SER A 58 6.88 -7.10 11.22
C SER A 58 7.90 -8.25 11.24
N ARG A 59 7.47 -9.52 11.38
CA ARG A 59 8.39 -10.67 11.33
C ARG A 59 9.03 -10.88 9.95
N SER A 60 8.32 -10.54 8.87
CA SER A 60 8.82 -10.66 7.49
C SER A 60 9.31 -9.34 6.90
N THR A 61 8.87 -8.21 7.46
CA THR A 61 9.23 -6.85 7.05
C THR A 61 9.34 -6.00 8.30
N SER A 62 10.53 -5.58 8.72
CA SER A 62 10.64 -4.62 9.83
C SER A 62 9.85 -3.34 9.50
N ALA A 63 9.28 -2.67 10.51
CA ALA A 63 8.47 -1.46 10.29
C ALA A 63 9.26 -0.35 9.57
N ASP A 64 10.58 -0.35 9.72
CA ASP A 64 11.52 0.56 9.05
C ASP A 64 12.32 -0.15 7.93
N SER A 65 11.77 -1.23 7.35
CA SER A 65 12.42 -1.94 6.26
C SER A 65 12.33 -1.16 4.95
N GLU A 66 13.32 -1.36 4.08
CA GLU A 66 13.30 -0.82 2.73
C GLU A 66 12.10 -1.33 1.92
N GLN A 67 11.67 -2.56 2.18
CA GLN A 67 10.49 -3.15 1.56
C GLN A 67 9.23 -2.38 1.95
N THR A 68 9.07 -2.10 3.25
CA THR A 68 7.95 -1.31 3.77
C THR A 68 7.91 0.06 3.11
N LEU A 69 9.03 0.79 3.11
CA LEU A 69 9.10 2.11 2.48
C LEU A 69 8.77 2.05 0.98
N TYR A 70 9.37 1.10 0.26
CA TYR A 70 9.15 0.95 -1.18
C TYR A 70 7.67 0.71 -1.51
N TYR A 71 7.09 -0.34 -0.93
CA TYR A 71 5.73 -0.74 -1.25
C TYR A 71 4.72 0.28 -0.75
N MET A 72 4.86 0.79 0.48
CA MET A 72 3.94 1.82 1.01
C MET A 72 3.89 3.05 0.10
N ARG A 73 5.03 3.54 -0.40
CA ARG A 73 5.06 4.77 -1.21
C ARG A 73 4.61 4.52 -2.65
N ARG A 74 5.10 3.47 -3.31
CA ARG A 74 4.64 3.11 -4.67
C ARG A 74 3.13 2.84 -4.69
N ASN A 75 2.64 2.10 -3.70
CA ASN A 75 1.27 1.65 -3.66
C ASN A 75 0.30 2.74 -3.19
N ALA A 76 0.73 3.70 -2.37
CA ALA A 76 -0.09 4.88 -2.07
C ALA A 76 -0.47 5.63 -3.36
N LEU A 77 0.50 5.84 -4.26
CA LEU A 77 0.25 6.48 -5.55
C LEU A 77 -0.68 5.65 -6.44
N LEU A 78 -0.50 4.32 -6.48
CA LEU A 78 -1.37 3.41 -7.22
C LEU A 78 -2.81 3.42 -6.66
N PHE A 79 -2.96 3.35 -5.34
CA PHE A 79 -4.26 3.40 -4.67
C PHE A 79 -4.98 4.72 -4.96
N LEU A 80 -4.29 5.86 -4.81
CA LEU A 80 -4.86 7.18 -5.10
C LEU A 80 -5.20 7.35 -6.58
N GLN A 81 -4.44 6.75 -7.49
CA GLN A 81 -4.79 6.71 -8.91
C GLN A 81 -6.09 5.94 -9.18
N LYS A 82 -6.33 4.83 -8.48
CA LYS A 82 -7.51 3.99 -8.69
C LYS A 82 -8.76 4.54 -8.00
N ASN A 83 -8.58 5.04 -6.79
CA ASN A 83 -9.66 5.23 -5.82
C ASN A 83 -9.75 6.67 -5.30
N GLY A 84 -8.67 7.46 -5.44
CA GLY A 84 -8.56 8.81 -4.90
C GLY A 84 -8.83 9.90 -5.93
N SER A 85 -8.73 11.14 -5.47
CA SER A 85 -8.80 12.32 -6.34
C SER A 85 -7.44 12.62 -6.98
N PHE A 86 -7.47 13.33 -8.11
CA PHE A 86 -6.25 13.87 -8.73
C PHE A 86 -5.42 14.69 -7.73
N ALA A 87 -6.08 15.55 -6.95
CA ALA A 87 -5.42 16.37 -5.93
C ALA A 87 -4.76 15.53 -4.83
N GLY A 88 -5.42 14.47 -4.35
CA GLY A 88 -4.84 13.55 -3.36
C GLY A 88 -3.58 12.86 -3.89
N ARG A 89 -3.63 12.38 -5.14
CA ARG A 89 -2.46 11.79 -5.81
C ARG A 89 -1.33 12.80 -5.99
N ALA A 90 -1.64 14.02 -6.43
CA ALA A 90 -0.66 15.09 -6.59
C ALA A 90 0.00 15.48 -5.26
N ALA A 91 -0.77 15.54 -4.17
CA ALA A 91 -0.25 15.82 -2.84
C ALA A 91 0.68 14.71 -2.33
N ALA A 92 0.32 13.44 -2.52
CA ALA A 92 1.18 12.31 -2.16
C ALA A 92 2.51 12.34 -2.93
N LEU A 93 2.47 12.64 -4.23
CA LEU A 93 3.67 12.80 -5.05
C LEU A 93 4.51 14.01 -4.61
N ALA A 94 3.88 15.13 -4.25
CA ALA A 94 4.59 16.29 -3.74
C ALA A 94 5.31 15.98 -2.42
N ASP A 95 4.68 15.20 -1.54
CA ASP A 95 5.30 14.70 -0.31
C ASP A 95 6.48 13.76 -0.61
N ASP A 96 6.35 12.85 -1.59
CA ASP A 96 7.47 12.02 -2.06
C ASP A 96 8.67 12.87 -2.49
N VAL A 97 8.43 13.89 -3.32
CA VAL A 97 9.47 14.81 -3.81
C VAL A 97 10.11 15.58 -2.65
N ARG A 98 9.30 16.08 -1.71
CA ARG A 98 9.81 16.76 -0.51
C ARG A 98 10.71 15.83 0.31
N LEU A 99 10.27 14.59 0.56
CA LEU A 99 11.05 13.60 1.32
C LEU A 99 12.37 13.27 0.63
N LEU A 100 12.38 13.11 -0.70
CA LEU A 100 13.60 12.93 -1.48
C LEU A 100 14.59 14.09 -1.27
N CYS A 101 14.11 15.34 -1.32
CA CYS A 101 14.96 16.52 -1.09
C CYS A 101 15.51 16.55 0.34
N VAL A 102 14.67 16.31 1.34
CA VAL A 102 15.07 16.32 2.76
C VAL A 102 16.08 15.22 3.07
N TRP A 103 15.84 13.99 2.64
CA TRP A 103 16.73 12.86 2.91
C TRP A 103 18.04 12.95 2.13
N LYS A 104 17.99 13.47 0.90
CA LYS A 104 19.22 13.80 0.15
C LYS A 104 20.04 14.86 0.89
N GLY A 105 19.41 15.92 1.40
CA GLY A 105 20.08 16.97 2.18
C GLY A 105 20.68 16.46 3.50
N LYS A 106 20.06 15.45 4.12
CA LYS A 106 20.58 14.77 5.33
C LYS A 106 21.60 13.67 5.05
N GLY A 107 21.91 13.37 3.79
CA GLY A 107 22.81 12.27 3.43
C GLY A 107 22.24 10.86 3.64
N ASP A 108 20.92 10.72 3.84
CA ASP A 108 20.25 9.41 3.97
C ASP A 108 20.09 8.76 2.59
N THR A 109 21.21 8.27 2.07
CA THR A 109 21.29 7.65 0.74
C THR A 109 20.41 6.41 0.62
N ARG A 110 20.23 5.67 1.72
CA ARG A 110 19.41 4.46 1.79
C ARG A 110 17.94 4.78 1.49
N ARG A 111 17.30 5.62 2.32
CA ARG A 111 15.88 5.94 2.13
C ARG A 111 15.64 6.72 0.85
N THR A 112 16.55 7.63 0.49
CA THR A 112 16.47 8.38 -0.77
C THR A 112 16.44 7.46 -1.98
N ARG A 113 17.32 6.45 -2.04
CA ARG A 113 17.37 5.49 -3.15
C ARG A 113 16.09 4.66 -3.26
N ILE A 114 15.59 4.16 -2.13
CA ILE A 114 14.39 3.33 -2.08
C ILE A 114 13.15 4.12 -2.48
N LEU A 115 13.01 5.35 -2.00
CA LEU A 115 11.90 6.22 -2.38
C LEU A 115 11.95 6.60 -3.86
N ALA A 116 13.14 6.96 -4.37
CA ALA A 116 13.30 7.27 -5.80
C ALA A 116 12.94 6.06 -6.68
N MET A 117 13.30 4.86 -6.23
CA MET A 117 12.92 3.61 -6.90
C MET A 117 11.41 3.37 -6.86
N ALA A 118 10.74 3.61 -5.73
CA ALA A 118 9.30 3.46 -5.59
C ALA A 118 8.53 4.41 -6.52
N VAL A 119 8.90 5.69 -6.53
CA VAL A 119 8.31 6.72 -7.41
C VAL A 119 8.60 6.41 -8.88
N GLY A 120 9.85 6.05 -9.20
CA GLY A 120 10.25 5.70 -10.56
C GLY A 120 9.50 4.49 -11.11
N ASP A 121 9.34 3.43 -10.31
CA ASP A 121 8.58 2.24 -10.71
C ASP A 121 7.08 2.53 -10.87
N TYR A 122 6.50 3.41 -10.05
CA TYR A 122 5.12 3.87 -10.23
C TYR A 122 4.93 4.52 -11.61
N PHE A 123 5.80 5.47 -11.99
CA PHE A 123 5.73 6.12 -13.32
C PHE A 123 6.05 5.18 -14.48
N ALA A 124 6.98 4.24 -14.27
CA ALA A 124 7.31 3.20 -15.24
C ALA A 124 6.24 2.08 -15.32
N ARG A 125 5.15 2.16 -14.52
CA ARG A 125 4.08 1.18 -14.42
C ARG A 125 4.57 -0.23 -14.05
N ARG A 126 5.64 -0.32 -13.26
CA ARG A 126 6.22 -1.57 -12.76
C ARG A 126 5.59 -1.91 -11.41
N PHE A 127 4.55 -2.72 -11.47
CA PHE A 127 3.77 -3.13 -10.31
C PHE A 127 3.99 -4.59 -9.94
N GLY A 128 3.39 -5.01 -8.84
CA GLY A 128 3.50 -6.35 -8.30
C GLY A 128 4.75 -6.55 -7.47
N ARG A 129 5.12 -7.81 -7.29
CA ARG A 129 6.28 -8.21 -6.49
C ARG A 129 7.57 -7.74 -7.16
N LYS A 130 8.38 -7.02 -6.42
CA LYS A 130 9.74 -6.67 -6.82
C LYS A 130 10.73 -7.70 -6.32
N ASN A 131 11.52 -8.27 -7.23
CA ASN A 131 12.70 -9.07 -6.89
C ASN A 131 13.77 -8.11 -6.34
N ALA A 132 14.28 -8.43 -5.14
CA ALA A 132 14.97 -7.51 -4.25
C ALA A 132 16.23 -6.85 -4.86
N PRO A 133 16.54 -5.63 -4.36
CA PRO A 133 17.79 -5.45 -3.64
C PRO A 133 17.55 -4.97 -2.21
N PHE A 134 16.36 -5.20 -1.65
CA PHE A 134 16.02 -4.82 -0.28
C PHE A 134 16.87 -5.61 0.72
N ARG A 135 17.60 -4.89 1.59
CA ARG A 135 18.36 -5.48 2.70
C ARG A 135 17.56 -5.48 3.99
#